data_AF-A0A8J3IMN9-F1
#
_entry.id   AF-A0A8J3IMN9-F1
#
_cell.length_a   1.000
_cell.length_b   1.000
_cell.length_c   1.000
_cell.angle_alpha   90.00
_cell.angle_beta   90.00
_cell.angle_gamma   90.00
#
_symmetry.space_group_name_H-M   'P 1'
#
loop_
_entity.id
_entity.type
_entity.pdbx_description
1 polymer ?
#
loop_
_entity_poly.entity_id
_entity_poly.type
_entity_poly.pdbx_seq_one_letter_code
_entity_poly.pdbx_strand_id
1 'polypeptide(L)'
;METRLLGYEHAASMTEISAWANGLIGKELPEFPQYQVIRIIHFQALATQNGYDVLLLVEVVERPEETEQIAIRAEDIAVIEELTSTVGKEPANGTEQVG
;
A
#
# COMPACT_ATOMS: atom_id res chain seq x y z
N MET A 1 -11.92 2.82 11.82
CA MET A 1 -10.55 3.32 12.05
C MET A 1 -10.30 3.26 13.54
N GLU A 2 -9.17 2.69 13.94
CA GLU A 2 -8.84 2.43 15.34
C GLU A 2 -7.41 2.92 15.63
N THR A 3 -7.09 3.14 16.91
CA THR A 3 -5.74 3.49 17.33
C THR A 3 -5.11 2.38 18.15
N ARG A 4 -3.82 2.12 17.91
CA ARG A 4 -3.03 1.12 18.65
C ARG A 4 -1.76 1.75 19.18
N LEU A 5 -1.35 1.29 20.35
CA LEU A 5 -0.13 1.74 21.02
C LEU A 5 0.94 0.67 20.84
N LEU A 6 2.10 1.06 20.31
CA LEU A 6 3.23 0.18 20.06
C LEU A 6 4.44 0.62 20.90
N GLY A 7 5.15 -0.37 21.46
CA GLY A 7 6.40 -0.18 22.17
C GLY A 7 7.58 -0.67 21.36
N TYR A 8 8.69 0.06 21.42
CA TYR A 8 9.99 -0.39 20.93
C TYR A 8 11.06 -0.06 21.96
N GLU A 9 11.69 -1.09 22.50
CA GLU A 9 12.64 -0.97 23.60
C GLU A 9 14.08 -1.02 23.08
N HIS A 10 14.98 -0.34 23.79
CA HIS A 10 16.42 -0.41 23.56
C HIS A 10 16.90 0.02 22.16
N ALA A 11 16.25 1.02 21.57
CA ALA A 11 16.76 1.60 20.32
C ALA A 11 18.11 2.29 20.57
N ALA A 12 19.11 1.97 19.77
CA ALA A 12 20.45 2.54 19.89
C ALA A 12 20.49 4.01 19.42
N SER A 13 19.58 4.42 18.54
CA SER A 13 19.55 5.78 17.99
C SER A 13 18.18 6.24 17.50
N MET A 14 17.99 7.55 17.39
CA MET A 14 16.80 8.13 16.76
C MET A 14 16.63 7.73 15.29
N THR A 15 17.73 7.46 14.58
CA THR A 15 17.70 6.99 13.19
C THR A 15 17.09 5.59 13.09
N GLU A 16 17.47 4.68 13.98
CA GLU A 16 16.89 3.33 14.08
C GLU A 16 15.40 3.40 14.38
N ILE A 17 15.01 4.25 15.34
CA ILE A 17 13.61 4.48 15.68
C ILE A 17 12.82 4.97 14.46
N SER A 18 13.38 5.91 13.71
CA SER A 18 12.75 6.47 12.52
C SER A 18 12.60 5.42 11.42
N ALA A 19 13.63 4.59 11.22
CA ALA A 19 13.58 3.48 10.26
C ALA A 19 12.53 2.44 10.64
N TRP A 20 12.45 2.08 11.91
CA TRP A 20 11.43 1.18 12.44
C TRP A 20 10.02 1.76 12.24
N ALA A 21 9.78 2.99 12.68
CA ALA A 21 8.47 3.65 12.61
C ALA A 21 7.98 3.81 11.16
N ASN A 22 8.86 4.27 10.25
CA ASN A 22 8.55 4.37 8.82
C ASN A 22 8.30 2.99 8.20
N GLY A 23 9.01 1.96 8.69
CA GLY A 23 8.86 0.58 8.25
C GLY A 23 7.51 -0.05 8.63
N LEU A 24 6.73 0.57 9.50
CA LEU A 24 5.39 0.11 9.90
C LEU A 24 4.30 0.56 8.92
N ILE A 25 4.44 1.75 8.32
CA ILE A 25 3.39 2.35 7.50
C ILE A 25 3.09 1.44 6.29
N GLY A 26 1.81 1.11 6.10
CA GLY A 26 1.34 0.21 5.07
C GLY A 26 1.55 -1.28 5.36
N LYS A 27 2.15 -1.65 6.51
CA LYS A 27 2.33 -3.05 6.92
C LYS A 27 1.29 -3.51 7.94
N GLU A 28 1.20 -4.83 8.07
CA GLU A 28 0.41 -5.50 9.10
C GLU A 28 1.04 -5.30 10.49
N LEU A 29 0.19 -5.20 11.53
CA LEU A 29 0.69 -5.28 12.89
C LEU A 29 1.12 -6.74 13.19
N PRO A 30 2.33 -6.97 13.74
CA PRO A 30 2.80 -8.33 14.03
C PRO A 30 1.87 -9.14 14.94
N GLU A 31 1.23 -8.49 15.91
CA GLU A 31 0.31 -9.15 16.86
C GLU A 31 -1.14 -9.18 16.36
N PHE A 32 -1.46 -8.39 15.34
CA PHE A 32 -2.81 -8.23 14.82
C PHE A 32 -2.76 -8.09 13.29
N PRO A 33 -2.55 -9.19 12.55
CA PRO A 33 -2.36 -9.14 11.10
C PRO A 33 -3.60 -8.66 10.33
N GLN A 34 -4.78 -8.70 10.97
CA GLN A 34 -6.00 -8.11 10.42
C GLN A 34 -5.94 -6.58 10.33
N TYR A 35 -4.98 -5.92 11.00
CA TYR A 35 -4.84 -4.47 10.97
C TYR A 35 -3.62 -4.04 10.15
N GLN A 36 -3.82 -3.04 9.30
CA GLN A 36 -2.77 -2.36 8.57
C GLN A 36 -2.55 -0.95 9.15
N VAL A 37 -1.29 -0.58 9.35
CA VAL A 37 -0.90 0.76 9.81
C VAL A 37 -1.11 1.78 8.69
N ILE A 38 -1.89 2.82 8.95
CA ILE A 38 -2.12 3.91 7.99
C ILE A 38 -1.15 5.06 8.22
N ARG A 39 -0.97 5.47 9.48
CA ARG A 39 -0.05 6.56 9.85
C ARG A 39 0.31 6.53 11.33
N ILE A 40 1.37 7.25 11.65
CA ILE A 40 1.76 7.55 13.04
C ILE A 40 1.03 8.82 13.47
N ILE A 41 0.31 8.76 14.59
CA ILE A 41 -0.40 9.91 15.17
C ILE A 41 0.51 10.63 16.17
N HIS A 42 1.18 9.86 17.03
CA HIS A 42 2.01 10.39 18.09
C HIS A 42 3.29 9.57 18.28
N PHE A 43 4.35 10.25 18.65
CA PHE A 43 5.68 9.71 18.86
C PHE A 43 6.24 10.25 20.18
N GLN A 44 6.65 9.34 21.06
CA GLN A 44 7.37 9.69 22.28
C GLN A 44 8.59 8.79 22.44
N ALA A 45 9.77 9.40 22.59
CA ALA A 45 11.01 8.70 22.92
C ALA A 45 11.49 9.11 24.31
N LEU A 46 11.88 8.13 25.11
CA LEU A 46 12.45 8.28 26.44
C LEU A 46 13.92 7.89 26.38
N ALA A 47 14.80 8.84 26.62
CA ALA A 47 16.23 8.56 26.67
C ALA A 47 16.57 7.74 27.93
N THR A 48 17.32 6.66 27.74
CA THR A 48 17.85 5.80 28.81
C THR A 48 19.37 5.84 28.82
N GLN A 49 20.02 5.15 29.75
CA GLN A 49 21.49 5.09 29.81
C GLN A 49 22.11 4.41 28.57
N ASN A 50 21.35 3.55 27.87
CA ASN A 50 21.84 2.70 26.79
C ASN A 50 21.10 2.93 25.45
N GLY A 51 20.36 4.04 25.30
CA GLY A 51 19.61 4.33 24.09
C GLY A 51 18.26 4.98 24.38
N TYR A 52 17.21 4.46 23.76
CA TYR A 52 15.87 5.00 23.84
C TYR A 52 14.81 3.90 23.95
N ASP A 53 13.80 4.14 24.76
CA ASP A 53 12.54 3.40 24.70
C ASP A 53 11.48 4.28 24.04
N VAL A 54 10.64 3.70 23.18
CA VAL A 54 9.74 4.45 22.31
C VAL A 54 8.32 3.94 22.44
N LEU A 55 7.40 4.91 22.48
CA LEU A 55 5.96 4.70 22.38
C LEU A 55 5.44 5.38 21.11
N LEU A 56 4.76 4.60 20.29
CA LEU A 56 4.07 5.05 19.07
C LEU A 56 2.56 4.86 19.22
N LEU A 57 1.80 5.93 19.03
CA LEU A 57 0.37 5.82 18.77
C LEU A 57 0.15 5.81 17.26
N VAL A 58 -0.35 4.71 16.73
CA VAL A 58 -0.60 4.52 15.30
C VAL A 58 -2.09 4.43 15.01
N GLU A 59 -2.49 4.97 13.85
CA GLU A 59 -3.81 4.73 13.28
C GLU A 59 -3.77 3.48 12.42
N VAL A 60 -4.76 2.61 12.61
CA VAL A 60 -4.90 1.36 11.87
C VAL A 60 -6.27 1.25 11.22
N VAL A 61 -6.30 0.50 10.12
CA VAL A 61 -7.53 0.06 9.47
C VAL A 61 -7.57 -1.46 9.49
N GLU A 62 -8.75 -2.03 9.71
CA GLU A 62 -8.97 -3.45 9.47
C GLU A 62 -8.86 -3.69 7.96
N ARG A 63 -7.99 -4.60 7.56
CA ARG A 63 -7.91 -4.97 6.15
C ARG A 63 -9.23 -5.65 5.79
N PRO A 64 -9.94 -5.23 4.73
CA PRO A 64 -11.01 -6.05 4.20
C PRO A 64 -10.39 -7.41 3.84
N GLU A 65 -10.98 -8.51 4.32
CA GLU A 65 -10.60 -9.83 3.84
C GLU A 65 -10.60 -9.79 2.30
N GLU A 66 -9.58 -10.37 1.64
CA GLU A 66 -9.48 -10.51 0.18
C GLU A 66 -10.59 -11.41 -0.41
N THR A 67 -11.81 -11.32 0.11
CA THR A 67 -13.03 -11.92 -0.41
C THR A 67 -13.84 -11.00 -1.31
N GLU A 68 -13.33 -9.82 -1.65
CA GLU A 68 -13.74 -9.18 -2.91
C GLU A 68 -12.92 -9.77 -4.06
N GLN A 69 -13.13 -11.07 -4.34
CA GLN A 69 -12.95 -11.53 -5.71
C GLN A 69 -13.87 -10.65 -6.56
N ILE A 70 -13.29 -9.71 -7.30
CA ILE A 70 -13.99 -9.08 -8.40
C ILE A 70 -14.33 -10.24 -9.34
N ALA A 71 -15.56 -10.73 -9.23
CA ALA A 71 -16.10 -11.74 -10.13
C ALA A 71 -16.28 -11.04 -11.48
N ILE A 72 -15.20 -10.93 -12.25
CA ILE A 72 -15.25 -10.49 -13.64
C ILE A 72 -16.17 -11.49 -14.34
N ARG A 73 -17.37 -11.05 -14.71
CA ARG A 73 -18.30 -11.90 -15.45
C ARG A 73 -17.74 -12.03 -16.87
N ALA A 74 -18.00 -13.15 -17.52
CA ALA A 74 -17.58 -13.36 -18.92
C ALA A 74 -18.06 -12.23 -19.86
N GLU A 75 -19.13 -11.54 -19.48
CA GLU A 75 -19.71 -10.38 -20.14
C GLU A 75 -18.75 -9.17 -20.18
N ASP A 76 -17.98 -8.95 -19.11
CA ASP A 76 -17.04 -7.83 -18.98
C ASP A 76 -15.76 -8.05 -19.82
N ILE A 77 -15.42 -9.31 -20.13
CA ILE A 77 -14.26 -9.67 -20.97
C ILE A 77 -14.51 -9.28 -22.44
N ALA A 78 -15.75 -9.42 -22.93
CA ALA A 78 -16.10 -9.14 -24.33
C ALA A 78 -15.91 -7.65 -24.70
N VAL A 79 -16.09 -6.74 -23.74
CA VAL A 79 -15.91 -5.29 -23.95
C VAL A 79 -14.43 -4.92 -24.15
N ILE A 80 -13.50 -5.64 -23.52
CA ILE A 80 -12.06 -5.36 -23.63
C ILE A 80 -11.49 -5.81 -24.99
N GLU A 81 -11.99 -6.93 -25.53
CA GLU A 81 -11.60 -7.41 -26.87
C GLU A 81 -12.10 -6.47 -28.00
N GLU A 82 -13.28 -5.87 -27.83
CA GLU A 82 -13.83 -4.92 -28.80
C GLU A 82 -13.06 -3.58 -28.82
N LEU A 83 -12.68 -3.07 -27.65
CA LEU A 83 -11.92 -1.82 -27.53
C LEU A 83 -10.48 -1.92 -28.08
N THR A 84 -9.85 -3.08 -27.99
CA THR A 84 -8.48 -3.28 -28.52
C THR A 84 -8.46 -3.62 -30.02
N SER A 85 -9.57 -4.10 -30.59
CA SER A 85 -9.70 -4.41 -32.02
C SER A 85 -9.71 -3.16 -32.94
N THR A 86 -9.87 -1.96 -32.37
CA THR A 86 -9.84 -0.69 -33.14
C THR A 86 -8.48 0.00 -33.13
N VAL A 87 -7.54 -0.44 -32.28
CA VAL A 87 -6.17 0.09 -32.21
C VAL A 87 -5.26 -0.74 -33.12
N GLY A 88 -5.43 -0.57 -34.42
CA GLY A 88 -4.61 -1.29 -35.42
C GLY A 88 -4.92 -1.03 -36.90
N LYS A 89 -5.91 -0.20 -37.24
CA LYS A 89 -6.10 0.26 -38.63
C LYS A 89 -5.36 1.58 -38.86
N GLU A 90 -4.10 1.47 -39.26
CA GLU A 90 -3.47 2.52 -40.06
C GLU A 90 -4.32 2.77 -41.32
N PRO A 91 -4.51 4.02 -41.75
CA PRO A 91 -5.17 4.31 -43.01
C PRO A 91 -4.26 3.83 -44.15
N ALA A 92 -4.59 2.69 -44.75
CA ALA A 92 -4.06 2.31 -46.04
C ALA A 92 -4.57 3.30 -47.09
N ASN A 93 -3.73 4.24 -47.52
CA ASN A 93 -3.45 4.50 -48.93
C ASN A 93 -2.63 5.77 -49.12
N GLY A 94 -1.32 5.60 -49.26
CA GLY A 94 -0.54 6.35 -50.23
C GLY A 94 0.09 5.34 -51.19
N THR A 95 -0.30 5.37 -52.47
CA THR A 95 0.57 5.47 -53.66
C THR A 95 -0.24 5.24 -54.95
N GLU A 96 -0.41 6.32 -55.72
CA GLU A 96 0.03 6.47 -57.13
C GLU A 96 -0.23 5.34 -58.17
N GLN A 97 -1.05 5.59 -59.21
CA GLN A 97 -0.59 5.94 -60.58
C GLN A 97 -1.65 5.79 -61.71
N VAL A 98 -1.52 6.73 -62.66
CA VAL A 98 -1.77 6.75 -64.12
C VAL A 98 -3.15 6.54 -64.76
N GLY A 99 -3.51 7.51 -65.60
CA GLY A 99 -4.54 7.52 -66.63
C GLY A 99 -4.64 8.89 -67.29
#